data_AF-A0A960G3E1-F1
#
_entry.id   AF-A0A960G3E1-F1
#
_cell.length_a   1.000
_cell.length_b   1.000
_cell.length_c   1.000
_cell.angle_alpha   90.00
_cell.angle_beta   90.00
_cell.angle_gamma   90.00
#
_symmetry.space_group_name_H-M   'P 1'
#
loop_
_entity.id
_entity.type
_entity.pdbx_description
1 polymer ?
#
loop_
_entity_poly.entity_id
_entity_poly.type
_entity_poly.pdbx_seq_one_letter_code
_entity_poly.pdbx_strand_id
1 'polypeptide(L)'
;MRFHVLGGQVCRIEQDGAPTVLPLNARETWLAVTFLLEGRVMAHQARRILNITDDNLRTHMSRLRKHGLLNSSRRGQYELTTEVEVDALDLIDLFRRSQTDQAGRTVLLRQGRALWAGGLPRPDGLPTPAMEVYAEVERAHRECMSKGRRLLIVDDRIAEDLAEKLRADHDCETAASFAEFLTVQPRLQEFDLVVVDRHLKPKYLDGQGLDIVRRINELPYAVPVMMMTYRPAPESSLSADEREYGLAACISKSADGEDAYIEPLARRINETLQDDPVAMSCENINSGMVSARRRATKDLEHRLGGRELQDKLGELDSAARRVEVRTRVKQFGKTFR
;
A
#
# COMPACT_ATOMS: atom_id res chain seq x y z
N MET A 1 11.08 -26.24 1.30
CA MET A 1 11.08 -25.47 0.04
C MET A 1 9.89 -24.55 0.08
N ARG A 2 10.06 -23.26 -0.23
CA ARG A 2 8.99 -22.26 -0.16
C ARG A 2 8.61 -21.81 -1.55
N PHE A 3 7.32 -21.72 -1.81
CA PHE A 3 6.78 -21.14 -3.03
C PHE A 3 6.08 -19.84 -2.70
N HIS A 4 6.38 -18.84 -3.54
CA HIS A 4 5.63 -17.60 -3.53
C HIS A 4 4.65 -17.64 -4.70
N VAL A 5 3.36 -17.80 -4.40
CA VAL A 5 2.28 -17.60 -5.37
C VAL A 5 1.71 -16.19 -5.26
N LEU A 6 2.04 -15.54 -4.14
CA LEU A 6 1.75 -14.17 -3.92
C LEU A 6 2.85 -13.30 -4.57
N GLY A 7 2.84 -13.17 -5.91
CA GLY A 7 3.71 -12.24 -6.67
C GLY A 7 3.20 -11.73 -8.03
N GLY A 8 1.97 -12.10 -8.44
CA GLY A 8 1.54 -12.02 -9.84
C GLY A 8 2.24 -13.07 -10.70
N GLN A 9 3.07 -13.91 -10.08
CA GLN A 9 3.91 -14.96 -10.64
C GLN A 9 4.07 -16.06 -9.59
N VAL A 10 4.53 -17.24 -10.03
CA VAL A 10 4.94 -18.33 -9.14
C VAL A 10 6.47 -18.34 -9.06
N CYS A 11 7.00 -18.12 -7.86
CA CYS A 11 8.43 -18.13 -7.58
C CYS A 11 8.78 -19.29 -6.64
N ARG A 12 9.99 -19.81 -6.79
CA ARG A 12 10.57 -20.80 -5.88
C ARG A 12 11.67 -20.15 -5.06
N ILE A 13 11.66 -20.42 -3.76
CA ILE A 13 12.71 -20.01 -2.81
C ILE A 13 13.35 -21.27 -2.23
N GLU A 14 14.65 -21.40 -2.47
CA GLU A 14 15.51 -22.38 -1.79
C GLU A 14 15.94 -21.81 -0.43
N GLN A 15 16.34 -22.66 0.52
CA GLN A 15 16.33 -22.39 1.96
C GLN A 15 17.05 -21.11 2.43
N ASP A 16 17.93 -20.51 1.61
CA ASP A 16 18.58 -19.21 1.82
C ASP A 16 18.81 -18.43 0.50
N GLY A 17 18.02 -18.73 -0.54
CA GLY A 17 18.22 -18.24 -1.91
C GLY A 17 17.30 -17.08 -2.31
N ALA A 18 17.71 -16.31 -3.32
CA ALA A 18 16.85 -15.31 -3.94
C ALA A 18 15.63 -15.97 -4.63
N PRO A 19 14.46 -15.31 -4.67
CA PRO A 19 13.29 -15.83 -5.37
C PRO A 19 13.59 -16.07 -6.85
N THR A 20 13.40 -17.31 -7.30
CA THR A 20 13.55 -17.68 -8.71
C THR A 20 12.17 -17.80 -9.35
N VAL A 21 11.86 -16.88 -10.27
CA VAL A 21 10.63 -16.94 -11.07
C VAL A 21 10.65 -18.21 -11.91
N LEU A 22 9.59 -19.00 -11.84
CA LEU A 22 9.49 -20.20 -12.67
C LEU A 22 9.15 -19.81 -14.13
N PRO A 23 9.88 -20.33 -15.13
CA PRO A 23 9.63 -20.01 -16.55
C PRO A 23 8.43 -20.81 -17.08
N LEU A 24 7.24 -20.49 -16.55
CA LEU A 24 5.96 -21.11 -16.88
C LEU A 24 5.16 -20.18 -17.78
N ASN A 25 4.42 -20.74 -18.75
CA ASN A 25 3.41 -19.97 -19.47
C ASN A 25 2.17 -19.73 -18.59
N ALA A 26 1.26 -18.85 -19.00
CA ALA A 26 0.07 -18.49 -18.21
C ALA A 26 -0.75 -19.68 -17.70
N ARG A 27 -0.95 -20.72 -18.53
CA ARG A 27 -1.73 -21.91 -18.13
C ARG A 27 -0.95 -22.82 -17.18
N GLU A 28 0.37 -22.93 -17.37
CA GLU A 28 1.25 -23.68 -16.47
C GLU A 28 1.37 -22.99 -15.11
N THR A 29 1.47 -21.66 -15.08
CA THR A 29 1.40 -20.83 -13.86
C THR A 29 0.08 -21.10 -13.14
N TRP A 30 -1.04 -21.13 -13.87
CA TRP A 30 -2.35 -21.35 -13.30
C TRP A 30 -2.54 -22.75 -12.72
N LEU A 31 -2.01 -23.76 -13.42
CA LEU A 31 -1.97 -25.11 -12.91
C LEU A 31 -1.08 -25.23 -11.66
N ALA A 32 0.09 -24.55 -11.65
CA ALA A 32 0.98 -24.52 -10.49
C ALA A 32 0.30 -23.88 -9.27
N VAL A 33 -0.42 -22.76 -9.43
CA VAL A 33 -1.22 -22.16 -8.36
C VAL A 33 -2.27 -23.15 -7.83
N THR A 34 -2.95 -23.88 -8.71
CA THR A 34 -3.93 -24.90 -8.30
C THR A 34 -3.28 -25.97 -7.43
N PHE A 35 -2.12 -26.50 -7.84
CA PHE A 35 -1.36 -27.47 -7.05
C PHE A 35 -0.97 -26.93 -5.69
N LEU A 36 -0.48 -25.69 -5.64
CA LEU A 36 -0.01 -25.08 -4.39
C LEU A 36 -1.14 -24.77 -3.41
N LEU A 37 -2.37 -24.53 -3.90
CA LEU A 37 -3.54 -24.27 -3.06
C LEU A 37 -4.29 -25.56 -2.65
N GLU A 38 -4.46 -26.54 -3.55
CA GLU A 38 -5.21 -27.78 -3.25
C GLU A 38 -4.32 -28.93 -2.76
N GLY A 39 -3.01 -28.83 -2.97
CA GLY A 39 -2.04 -29.92 -2.73
C GLY A 39 -2.13 -31.08 -3.73
N ARG A 40 -3.28 -31.23 -4.41
CA ARG A 40 -3.59 -32.34 -5.32
C ARG A 40 -4.49 -31.86 -6.44
N VAL A 41 -4.27 -32.34 -7.66
CA VAL A 41 -5.08 -32.01 -8.83
C VAL A 41 -5.37 -33.26 -9.66
N MET A 42 -6.62 -33.44 -10.08
CA MET A 42 -7.01 -34.55 -10.95
C MET A 42 -6.62 -34.30 -12.41
N ALA A 43 -6.30 -35.34 -13.16
CA ALA A 43 -5.86 -35.25 -14.55
C ALA A 43 -6.90 -34.56 -15.46
N HIS A 44 -8.20 -34.76 -15.21
CA HIS A 44 -9.25 -34.06 -15.96
C HIS A 44 -9.30 -32.56 -15.63
N GLN A 45 -9.06 -32.14 -14.38
CA GLN A 45 -8.98 -30.73 -14.00
C GLN A 45 -7.74 -30.08 -14.63
N ALA A 46 -6.58 -30.75 -14.56
CA ALA A 46 -5.36 -30.26 -15.18
C ALA A 46 -5.49 -30.09 -16.71
N ARG A 47 -6.13 -31.06 -17.39
CA ARG A 47 -6.44 -30.95 -18.82
C ARG A 47 -7.34 -29.77 -19.13
N ARG A 48 -8.35 -29.53 -18.29
CA ARG A 48 -9.26 -28.38 -18.45
C ARG A 48 -8.53 -27.05 -18.29
N ILE A 49 -7.63 -26.92 -17.31
CA ILE A 49 -6.82 -25.70 -17.08
C ILE A 49 -5.84 -25.46 -18.23
N LEU A 50 -5.14 -26.51 -18.67
CA LEU A 50 -4.16 -26.42 -19.75
C LEU A 50 -4.83 -26.33 -21.14
N ASN A 51 -6.10 -26.72 -21.26
CA ASN A 51 -6.85 -26.88 -22.51
C ASN A 51 -6.09 -27.74 -23.54
N ILE A 52 -5.84 -29.00 -23.17
CA ILE A 52 -5.03 -29.97 -23.94
C ILE A 52 -5.59 -31.40 -23.89
N THR A 53 -5.05 -32.27 -24.75
CA THR A 53 -5.26 -33.73 -24.78
C THR A 53 -4.27 -34.50 -23.89
N ASP A 54 -4.43 -35.83 -23.78
CA ASP A 54 -3.65 -36.69 -22.87
C ASP A 54 -2.14 -36.75 -23.16
N ASP A 55 -1.74 -36.83 -24.44
CA ASP A 55 -0.33 -36.94 -24.82
C ASP A 55 0.47 -35.69 -24.42
N ASN A 56 -0.17 -34.53 -24.40
CA ASN A 56 0.44 -33.26 -24.00
C ASN A 56 0.49 -33.09 -22.47
N LEU A 57 -0.41 -33.73 -21.73
CA LEU A 57 -0.49 -33.60 -20.27
C LEU A 57 0.81 -34.06 -19.61
N ARG A 58 1.38 -35.18 -20.07
CA ARG A 58 2.61 -35.74 -19.52
C ARG A 58 3.79 -34.77 -19.63
N THR A 59 3.88 -34.02 -20.74
CA THR A 59 4.93 -33.02 -20.97
C THR A 59 4.83 -31.87 -19.97
N HIS A 60 3.64 -31.30 -19.78
CA HIS A 60 3.44 -30.22 -18.80
C HIS A 60 3.71 -30.69 -17.36
N MET A 61 3.24 -31.90 -17.00
CA MET A 61 3.50 -32.47 -15.66
C MET A 61 4.98 -32.75 -15.43
N SER A 62 5.71 -33.20 -16.47
CA SER A 62 7.17 -33.36 -16.39
C SER A 62 7.88 -32.03 -16.15
N ARG A 63 7.44 -30.93 -16.79
CA ARG A 63 7.98 -29.59 -16.53
C ARG A 63 7.72 -29.14 -15.10
N LEU A 64 6.49 -29.25 -14.60
CA LEU A 64 6.18 -28.91 -13.20
C LEU A 64 6.98 -29.75 -12.20
N ARG A 65 7.17 -31.04 -12.48
CA ARG A 65 8.05 -31.93 -11.69
C ARG A 65 9.49 -31.43 -11.64
N LYS A 66 10.06 -30.99 -12.77
CA LYS A 66 11.42 -30.41 -12.81
C LYS A 66 11.57 -29.17 -11.92
N HIS A 67 10.48 -28.43 -11.70
CA HIS A 67 10.47 -27.27 -10.81
C HIS A 67 10.24 -27.62 -9.34
N GLY A 68 10.02 -28.90 -9.01
CA GLY A 68 9.79 -29.36 -7.64
C GLY A 68 8.34 -29.25 -7.17
N LEU A 69 7.38 -29.10 -8.10
CA LEU A 69 5.95 -28.95 -7.79
C LEU A 69 5.18 -30.27 -7.77
N LEU A 70 5.73 -31.39 -8.25
CA LEU A 70 4.94 -32.62 -8.45
C LEU A 70 5.73 -33.89 -8.15
N ASN A 71 5.23 -34.74 -7.23
CA ASN A 71 5.87 -36.03 -6.92
C ASN A 71 5.45 -37.12 -7.90
N SER A 72 4.18 -37.48 -7.85
CA SER A 72 3.71 -38.76 -8.37
C SER A 72 2.32 -38.62 -8.97
N SER A 73 2.03 -39.50 -9.92
CA SER A 73 0.67 -39.68 -10.43
C SER A 73 0.16 -41.03 -9.94
N ARG A 74 -0.89 -41.06 -9.11
CA ARG A 74 -1.61 -42.31 -8.79
C ARG A 74 -2.98 -42.24 -9.43
N ARG A 75 -3.31 -43.19 -10.33
CA ARG A 75 -4.64 -43.34 -10.94
C ARG A 75 -5.25 -42.03 -11.49
N GLY A 76 -4.46 -41.22 -12.19
CA GLY A 76 -4.93 -39.95 -12.76
C GLY A 76 -5.08 -38.81 -11.75
N GLN A 77 -4.49 -38.92 -10.57
CA GLN A 77 -4.35 -37.86 -9.57
C GLN A 77 -2.88 -37.48 -9.45
N TYR A 78 -2.59 -36.18 -9.44
CA TYR A 78 -1.26 -35.62 -9.27
C TYR A 78 -1.17 -34.92 -7.90
N GLU A 79 -0.05 -35.07 -7.21
CA GLU A 79 0.14 -34.53 -5.85
C GLU A 79 1.48 -33.79 -5.73
N LEU A 80 1.51 -32.79 -4.85
CA LEU A 80 2.74 -32.06 -4.50
C LEU A 80 3.84 -32.97 -3.97
N THR A 81 5.09 -32.58 -4.21
CA THR A 81 6.31 -33.34 -3.92
C THR A 81 6.56 -33.56 -2.44
N THR A 82 6.33 -32.54 -1.61
CA THR A 82 6.68 -32.47 -0.19
C THR A 82 5.74 -31.47 0.52
N GLU A 83 5.85 -31.38 1.84
CA GLU A 83 5.40 -30.18 2.56
C GLU A 83 6.15 -28.98 1.99
N VAL A 84 5.41 -28.11 1.30
CA VAL A 84 5.90 -26.86 0.75
C VAL A 84 5.23 -25.74 1.52
N GLU A 85 6.00 -24.71 1.85
CA GLU A 85 5.44 -23.48 2.40
C GLU A 85 4.89 -22.64 1.25
N VAL A 86 3.68 -22.12 1.42
CA VAL A 86 2.99 -21.31 0.43
C VAL A 86 2.49 -20.05 1.11
N ASP A 87 3.02 -18.91 0.69
CA ASP A 87 2.65 -17.60 1.22
C ASP A 87 1.14 -17.30 1.20
N ALA A 88 0.40 -17.78 0.19
CA ALA A 88 -1.07 -17.69 0.16
C ALA A 88 -1.75 -18.46 1.29
N LEU A 89 -1.19 -19.61 1.69
CA LEU A 89 -1.72 -20.39 2.81
C LEU A 89 -1.34 -19.76 4.15
N ASP A 90 -0.12 -19.22 4.27
CA ASP A 90 0.31 -18.41 5.42
C ASP A 90 -0.62 -17.19 5.61
N LEU A 91 -1.00 -16.51 4.52
CA LEU A 91 -1.92 -15.39 4.53
C LEU A 91 -3.31 -15.79 5.04
N ILE A 92 -3.84 -16.94 4.58
CA ILE A 92 -5.11 -17.47 5.06
C ILE A 92 -5.04 -17.76 6.56
N ASP A 93 -3.95 -18.36 7.05
CA ASP A 93 -3.78 -18.63 8.48
C ASP A 93 -3.81 -17.34 9.32
N LEU A 94 -3.01 -16.34 8.93
CA LEU A 94 -3.00 -15.03 9.58
C LEU A 94 -4.39 -14.39 9.59
N PHE A 95 -5.09 -14.43 8.46
CA PHE A 95 -6.44 -13.89 8.34
C PHE A 95 -7.46 -14.65 9.19
N ARG A 96 -7.40 -15.98 9.25
CA ARG A 96 -8.29 -16.79 10.11
C ARG A 96 -8.06 -16.48 11.59
N ARG A 97 -6.80 -16.39 12.00
CA ARG A 97 -6.42 -16.01 13.37
C ARG A 97 -6.86 -14.59 13.69
N SER A 98 -6.81 -13.66 12.74
CA SER A 98 -7.29 -12.29 12.95
C SER A 98 -8.81 -12.19 13.12
N GLN A 99 -9.57 -13.23 12.76
CA GLN A 99 -11.01 -13.29 13.03
C GLN A 99 -11.31 -13.73 14.47
N THR A 100 -10.41 -14.47 15.11
CA THR A 100 -10.61 -15.01 16.46
C THR A 100 -9.88 -14.22 17.55
N ASP A 101 -8.68 -13.72 17.26
CA ASP A 101 -7.88 -12.90 18.17
C ASP A 101 -8.11 -11.41 17.91
N GLN A 102 -9.06 -10.81 18.65
CA GLN A 102 -9.37 -9.38 18.52
C GLN A 102 -8.24 -8.48 19.03
N ALA A 103 -7.50 -8.90 20.05
CA ALA A 103 -6.41 -8.10 20.62
C ALA A 103 -5.19 -8.05 19.69
N GLY A 104 -4.89 -9.17 19.02
CA GLY A 104 -3.80 -9.27 18.04
C GLY A 104 -4.21 -8.99 16.59
N ARG A 105 -5.50 -8.72 16.32
CA ARG A 105 -6.07 -8.61 14.97
C ARG A 105 -5.27 -7.69 14.05
N THR A 106 -4.99 -6.47 14.49
CA THR A 106 -4.27 -5.45 13.69
C THR A 106 -2.84 -5.88 13.39
N VAL A 107 -2.17 -6.54 14.33
CA VAL A 107 -0.82 -7.07 14.17
C VAL A 107 -0.80 -8.21 13.14
N LEU A 108 -1.77 -9.12 13.20
CA LEU A 108 -1.90 -10.23 12.26
C LEU A 108 -2.20 -9.74 10.84
N LEU A 109 -3.10 -8.77 10.67
CA LEU A 109 -3.40 -8.16 9.37
C LEU A 109 -2.19 -7.41 8.80
N ARG A 110 -1.40 -6.74 9.65
CA ARG A 110 -0.15 -6.11 9.25
C ARG A 110 0.90 -7.12 8.79
N GLN A 111 1.03 -8.26 9.49
CA GLN A 111 1.89 -9.37 9.05
C GLN A 111 1.43 -9.92 7.71
N GLY A 112 0.12 -10.11 7.52
CA GLY A 112 -0.46 -10.56 6.25
C GLY A 112 -0.21 -9.58 5.10
N ARG A 113 -0.27 -8.27 5.38
CA ARG A 113 0.07 -7.23 4.40
C ARG A 113 1.55 -7.25 4.02
N ALA A 114 2.43 -7.47 5.00
CA ALA A 114 3.87 -7.56 4.79
C ALA A 114 4.26 -8.80 3.97
N LEU A 115 3.47 -9.88 4.03
CA LEU A 115 3.70 -11.03 3.16
C LEU A 115 3.66 -10.63 1.69
N TRP A 116 2.71 -9.77 1.28
CA TRP A 116 2.65 -9.34 -0.13
C TRP A 116 1.59 -8.29 -0.48
N ALA A 117 1.96 -7.28 -1.29
CA ALA A 117 1.05 -6.25 -1.80
C ALA A 117 0.19 -6.64 -3.03
N GLY A 118 0.69 -7.49 -3.94
CA GLY A 118 0.19 -7.56 -5.32
C GLY A 118 -1.09 -8.38 -5.62
N GLY A 119 -1.51 -9.30 -4.74
CA GLY A 119 -2.70 -10.16 -4.94
C GLY A 119 -2.54 -11.21 -6.06
N LEU A 120 -3.17 -12.40 -5.91
CA LEU A 120 -2.88 -13.60 -6.73
C LEU A 120 -2.75 -13.33 -8.24
N PRO A 121 -1.90 -14.06 -8.99
CA PRO A 121 -1.85 -13.94 -10.44
C PRO A 121 -3.26 -14.11 -11.04
N ARG A 122 -3.65 -13.26 -12.00
CA ARG A 122 -4.94 -13.34 -12.70
C ARG A 122 -4.72 -13.45 -14.20
N PRO A 123 -4.47 -14.66 -14.73
CA PRO A 123 -4.39 -14.85 -16.17
C PRO A 123 -5.78 -14.70 -16.81
N ASP A 124 -5.89 -13.76 -17.76
CA ASP A 124 -7.14 -13.48 -18.46
C ASP A 124 -7.70 -14.73 -19.17
N GLY A 125 -9.02 -14.92 -19.03
CA GLY A 125 -9.75 -15.98 -19.73
C GLY A 125 -9.53 -17.39 -19.21
N LEU A 126 -8.85 -17.59 -18.06
CA LEU A 126 -8.72 -18.89 -17.41
C LEU A 126 -9.71 -19.06 -16.24
N PRO A 127 -10.26 -20.27 -16.04
CA PRO A 127 -11.21 -20.52 -14.95
C PRO A 127 -10.52 -20.52 -13.59
N THR A 128 -11.12 -19.92 -12.56
CA THR A 128 -10.55 -19.81 -11.21
C THR A 128 -10.15 -21.19 -10.63
N PRO A 129 -8.90 -21.35 -10.15
CA PRO A 129 -8.41 -22.59 -9.57
C PRO A 129 -8.92 -22.70 -8.15
N ALA A 130 -9.16 -23.90 -7.65
CA ALA A 130 -9.44 -24.12 -6.23
C ALA A 130 -10.47 -23.13 -5.66
N MET A 131 -11.62 -22.98 -6.33
CA MET A 131 -12.51 -21.82 -6.21
C MET A 131 -12.75 -21.34 -4.78
N GLU A 132 -12.94 -22.26 -3.83
CA GLU A 132 -13.11 -21.96 -2.41
C GLU A 132 -11.85 -21.37 -1.77
N VAL A 133 -10.70 -22.05 -1.89
CA VAL A 133 -9.42 -21.59 -1.34
C VAL A 133 -9.01 -20.28 -2.00
N TYR A 134 -9.17 -20.16 -3.31
CA TYR A 134 -8.85 -18.95 -4.05
C TYR A 134 -9.71 -17.76 -3.59
N ALA A 135 -11.02 -17.95 -3.45
CA ALA A 135 -11.90 -16.91 -2.90
C ALA A 135 -11.50 -16.53 -1.47
N GLU A 136 -11.06 -17.50 -0.67
CA GLU A 136 -10.56 -17.24 0.68
C GLU A 136 -9.25 -16.45 0.69
N VAL A 137 -8.28 -16.78 -0.19
CA VAL A 137 -7.05 -15.98 -0.37
C VAL A 137 -7.38 -14.57 -0.79
N GLU A 138 -8.28 -14.38 -1.77
CA GLU A 138 -8.67 -13.03 -2.22
C GLU A 138 -9.35 -12.22 -1.12
N ARG A 139 -10.19 -12.86 -0.31
CA ARG A 139 -10.79 -12.22 0.86
C ARG A 139 -9.73 -11.84 1.89
N ALA A 140 -8.81 -12.75 2.21
CA ALA A 140 -7.72 -12.51 3.15
C ALA A 140 -6.81 -11.37 2.69
N HIS A 141 -6.42 -11.37 1.40
CA HIS A 141 -5.63 -10.32 0.78
C HIS A 141 -6.34 -8.97 0.84
N ARG A 142 -7.62 -8.91 0.45
CA ARG A 142 -8.42 -7.68 0.53
C ARG A 142 -8.47 -7.12 1.94
N GLU A 143 -8.72 -7.96 2.95
CA GLU A 143 -8.77 -7.53 4.35
C GLU A 143 -7.41 -7.02 4.84
N CYS A 144 -6.31 -7.73 4.53
CA CYS A 144 -4.96 -7.30 4.91
C CYS A 144 -4.53 -5.99 4.22
N MET A 145 -5.00 -5.75 2.99
CA MET A 145 -4.71 -4.51 2.27
C MET A 145 -5.50 -3.32 2.80
N SER A 146 -6.75 -3.54 3.19
CA SER A 146 -7.63 -2.46 3.66
C SER A 146 -7.49 -2.15 5.15
N LYS A 147 -7.00 -3.08 5.96
CA LYS A 147 -6.98 -2.97 7.43
C LYS A 147 -5.60 -3.19 8.05
N GLY A 148 -5.52 -3.12 9.38
CA GLY A 148 -4.29 -3.31 10.15
C GLY A 148 -3.23 -2.25 9.85
N ARG A 149 -3.65 -1.05 9.43
CA ARG A 149 -2.75 0.09 9.17
C ARG A 149 -2.40 0.75 10.50
N ARG A 150 -1.17 1.26 10.63
CA ARG A 150 -0.78 2.05 11.79
C ARG A 150 -0.95 3.54 11.48
N LEU A 151 -1.82 4.21 12.22
CA LEU A 151 -2.23 5.58 11.98
C LEU A 151 -1.79 6.46 13.15
N LEU A 152 -1.26 7.65 12.83
CA LEU A 152 -1.05 8.71 13.82
C LEU A 152 -2.07 9.80 13.56
N ILE A 153 -2.85 10.17 14.58
CA ILE A 153 -3.86 11.23 14.49
C ILE A 153 -3.42 12.38 15.38
N VAL A 154 -3.17 13.53 14.77
CA VAL A 154 -2.73 14.75 15.46
C VAL A 154 -3.84 15.79 15.38
N ASP A 155 -4.57 15.98 16.47
CA ASP A 155 -5.70 16.92 16.56
C ASP A 155 -5.92 17.28 18.05
N ASP A 156 -6.16 18.55 18.36
CA ASP A 156 -6.28 19.05 19.74
C ASP A 156 -7.63 18.77 20.40
N ARG A 157 -8.63 18.31 19.63
CA ARG A 157 -9.99 18.12 20.14
C ARG A 157 -10.59 16.75 19.84
N ILE A 158 -10.40 16.21 18.64
CA ILE A 158 -11.12 15.02 18.16
C ILE A 158 -10.20 13.83 17.90
N ALA A 159 -8.91 13.92 18.23
CA ALA A 159 -7.94 12.87 17.95
C ALA A 159 -8.38 11.52 18.53
N GLU A 160 -8.84 11.49 19.79
CA GLU A 160 -9.21 10.25 20.47
C GLU A 160 -10.52 9.67 19.95
N ASP A 161 -11.55 10.48 19.72
CA ASP A 161 -12.83 10.04 19.16
C ASP A 161 -12.66 9.45 17.75
N LEU A 162 -11.84 10.09 16.92
CA LEU A 162 -11.50 9.59 15.59
C LEU A 162 -10.66 8.31 15.66
N ALA A 163 -9.72 8.23 16.60
CA ALA A 163 -8.93 7.02 16.83
C ALA A 163 -9.81 5.85 17.28
N GLU A 164 -10.72 6.07 18.24
CA GLU A 164 -11.66 5.04 18.70
C GLU A 164 -12.47 4.46 17.54
N LYS A 165 -12.98 5.33 16.65
CA LYS A 165 -13.71 4.89 15.47
C LYS A 165 -12.86 4.03 14.53
N LEU A 166 -11.59 4.38 14.34
CA LEU A 166 -10.68 3.70 13.42
C LEU A 166 -10.06 2.43 14.03
N ARG A 167 -9.97 2.31 15.36
CA ARG A 167 -9.37 1.16 16.06
C ARG A 167 -10.08 -0.17 15.81
N ALA A 168 -11.33 -0.15 15.33
CA ALA A 168 -12.03 -1.35 14.87
C ALA A 168 -11.25 -2.09 13.76
N ASP A 169 -10.56 -1.35 12.90
CA ASP A 169 -9.87 -1.89 11.73
C ASP A 169 -8.36 -1.57 11.70
N HIS A 170 -7.89 -0.61 12.50
CA HIS A 170 -6.53 -0.05 12.43
C HIS A 170 -5.87 0.06 13.80
N ASP A 171 -4.54 0.18 13.82
CA ASP A 171 -3.76 0.49 15.02
C ASP A 171 -3.56 2.01 15.07
N CYS A 172 -4.18 2.70 16.04
CA CYS A 172 -4.22 4.17 16.07
C CYS A 172 -3.52 4.71 17.32
N GLU A 173 -2.65 5.69 17.08
CA GLU A 173 -2.01 6.51 18.10
C GLU A 173 -2.41 7.97 17.93
N THR A 174 -2.51 8.70 19.04
CA THR A 174 -2.98 10.09 19.07
C THR A 174 -1.92 11.03 19.61
N ALA A 175 -1.95 12.28 19.15
CA ALA A 175 -1.19 13.39 19.73
C ALA A 175 -2.08 14.64 19.73
N ALA A 176 -2.33 15.21 20.90
CA ALA A 176 -3.22 16.36 21.08
C ALA A 176 -2.52 17.70 20.83
N SER A 177 -1.22 17.69 20.58
CA SER A 177 -0.43 18.92 20.42
C SER A 177 0.81 18.73 19.57
N PHE A 178 1.38 19.84 19.11
CA PHE A 178 2.67 19.83 18.44
C PHE A 178 3.79 19.24 19.32
N ALA A 179 3.75 19.49 20.64
CA ALA A 179 4.73 18.94 21.57
C ALA A 179 4.64 17.42 21.67
N GLU A 180 3.44 16.87 21.74
CA GLU A 180 3.21 15.42 21.72
C GLU A 180 3.65 14.80 20.40
N PHE A 181 3.35 15.45 19.27
CA PHE A 181 3.84 15.01 17.96
C PHE A 181 5.37 14.88 17.94
N LEU A 182 6.12 15.82 18.53
CA LEU A 182 7.59 15.75 18.58
C LEU A 182 8.10 14.51 19.32
N THR A 183 7.34 13.96 20.27
CA THR A 183 7.69 12.71 20.97
C THR A 183 7.54 11.48 20.08
N VAL A 184 6.62 11.52 19.11
CA VAL A 184 6.35 10.44 18.15
C VAL A 184 7.22 10.57 16.90
N GLN A 185 7.67 11.78 16.56
CA GLN A 185 8.46 12.11 15.37
C GLN A 185 9.61 11.11 15.08
N PRO A 186 10.41 10.65 16.07
CA PRO A 186 11.54 9.73 15.82
C PRO A 186 11.15 8.36 15.24
N ARG A 187 9.88 7.97 15.36
CA ARG A 187 9.35 6.67 14.94
C ARG A 187 8.24 6.78 13.88
N LEU A 188 8.18 7.91 13.17
CA LEU A 188 7.18 8.12 12.12
C LEU A 188 7.23 7.05 11.02
N GLN A 189 8.39 6.44 10.75
CA GLN A 189 8.51 5.34 9.78
C GLN A 189 7.68 4.10 10.11
N GLU A 190 7.13 4.00 11.33
CA GLU A 190 6.28 2.89 11.75
C GLU A 190 4.81 3.09 11.33
N PHE A 191 4.44 4.29 10.89
CA PHE A 191 3.08 4.65 10.53
C PHE A 191 2.86 4.57 9.02
N ASP A 192 1.68 4.07 8.64
CA ASP A 192 1.22 3.99 7.25
C ASP A 192 0.61 5.30 6.75
N LEU A 193 0.09 6.14 7.67
CA LEU A 193 -0.53 7.43 7.39
C LEU A 193 -0.51 8.29 8.65
N VAL A 194 -0.25 9.59 8.48
CA VAL A 194 -0.44 10.59 9.54
C VAL A 194 -1.62 11.49 9.15
N VAL A 195 -2.59 11.62 10.04
CA VAL A 195 -3.73 12.53 9.89
C VAL A 195 -3.49 13.73 10.80
N VAL A 196 -3.50 14.94 10.26
CA VAL A 196 -3.10 16.15 10.99
C VAL A 196 -4.17 17.22 10.86
N ASP A 197 -4.67 17.74 11.96
CA ASP A 197 -5.46 18.97 11.94
C ASP A 197 -4.58 20.17 11.62
N ARG A 198 -5.10 21.06 10.79
CA ARG A 198 -4.38 22.27 10.37
C ARG A 198 -4.02 23.17 11.57
N HIS A 199 -4.89 23.20 12.57
CA HIS A 199 -4.78 24.06 13.75
C HIS A 199 -4.78 23.20 15.00
N LEU A 200 -3.75 23.31 15.84
CA LEU A 200 -3.65 22.51 17.08
C LEU A 200 -3.89 23.36 18.32
N LYS A 201 -4.46 24.55 18.12
CA LYS A 201 -4.86 25.47 19.17
C LYS A 201 -6.20 26.11 18.83
N PRO A 202 -7.02 26.44 19.85
CA PRO A 202 -8.33 27.07 19.66
C PRO A 202 -8.32 28.41 18.92
N LYS A 203 -7.17 29.10 18.89
CA LYS A 203 -6.97 30.32 18.11
C LYS A 203 -6.30 29.88 16.81
N TYR A 204 -7.06 29.80 15.71
CA TYR A 204 -6.70 29.37 14.33
C TYR A 204 -5.51 30.09 13.65
N LEU A 205 -4.54 30.55 14.43
CA LEU A 205 -3.41 31.38 14.05
C LEU A 205 -2.07 30.66 14.24
N ASP A 206 -2.07 29.44 14.78
CA ASP A 206 -0.85 28.76 15.20
C ASP A 206 -0.13 28.02 14.06
N GLY A 207 -0.83 27.67 12.97
CA GLY A 207 -0.27 27.04 11.76
C GLY A 207 0.47 25.72 12.01
N GLN A 208 0.33 25.15 13.21
CA GLN A 208 1.22 24.08 13.70
C GLN A 208 1.05 22.79 12.90
N GLY A 209 -0.16 22.51 12.39
CA GLY A 209 -0.39 21.37 11.50
C GLY A 209 0.40 21.45 10.21
N LEU A 210 0.55 22.65 9.63
CA LEU A 210 1.37 22.86 8.43
C LEU A 210 2.86 22.66 8.72
N ASP A 211 3.34 23.07 9.89
CA ASP A 211 4.72 22.84 10.30
C ASP A 211 5.02 21.35 10.52
N ILE A 212 4.05 20.58 11.04
CA ILE A 212 4.13 19.11 11.11
C ILE A 212 4.27 18.52 9.70
N VAL A 213 3.40 18.92 8.77
CA VAL A 213 3.44 18.41 7.38
C VAL A 213 4.79 18.71 6.72
N ARG A 214 5.31 19.93 6.86
CA ARG A 214 6.62 20.32 6.32
C ARG A 214 7.73 19.44 6.89
N ARG A 215 7.75 19.25 8.21
CA ARG A 215 8.73 18.37 8.89
C ARG A 215 8.65 16.94 8.38
N ILE A 216 7.46 16.36 8.24
CA ILE A 216 7.28 15.01 7.70
C ILE A 216 7.81 14.93 6.27
N ASN A 217 7.53 15.94 5.45
CA ASN A 217 7.99 15.99 4.06
C ASN A 217 9.51 16.13 3.91
N GLU A 218 10.19 16.71 4.91
CA GLU A 218 11.64 16.82 4.96
C GLU A 218 12.35 15.51 5.36
N LEU A 219 11.62 14.53 5.90
CA LEU A 219 12.18 13.24 6.32
C LEU A 219 12.61 12.37 5.12
N PRO A 220 13.63 11.52 5.30
CA PRO A 220 14.16 10.67 4.21
C PRO A 220 13.26 9.48 3.85
N TYR A 221 12.16 9.25 4.59
CA TYR A 221 11.25 8.14 4.38
C TYR A 221 9.84 8.61 4.01
N ALA A 222 9.08 7.73 3.35
CA ALA A 222 7.73 8.01 2.87
C ALA A 222 6.68 7.72 3.94
N VAL A 223 6.26 8.76 4.66
CA VAL A 223 5.04 8.71 5.46
C VAL A 223 4.06 9.70 4.84
N PRO A 224 2.96 9.21 4.23
CA PRO A 224 1.98 10.10 3.64
C PRO A 224 1.22 10.84 4.74
N VAL A 225 0.81 12.06 4.43
CA VAL A 225 0.07 12.92 5.36
C VAL A 225 -1.29 13.26 4.76
N MET A 226 -2.33 13.12 5.56
CA MET A 226 -3.67 13.63 5.29
C MET A 226 -3.93 14.80 6.23
N MET A 227 -4.53 15.87 5.72
CA MET A 227 -4.84 17.05 6.51
C MET A 227 -6.34 17.19 6.76
N MET A 228 -6.71 17.63 7.96
CA MET A 228 -8.06 18.02 8.32
C MET A 228 -8.14 19.54 8.50
N THR A 229 -9.26 20.16 8.13
CA THR A 229 -9.50 21.58 8.37
C THR A 229 -10.99 21.86 8.49
N TYR A 230 -11.43 22.73 9.40
CA TYR A 230 -12.85 23.10 9.51
C TYR A 230 -13.32 24.05 8.39
N ARG A 231 -12.42 24.87 7.86
CA ARG A 231 -12.67 25.68 6.65
C ARG A 231 -11.39 25.80 5.83
N PRO A 232 -11.39 25.42 4.53
CA PRO A 232 -10.31 25.83 3.65
C PRO A 232 -10.27 27.37 3.58
N ALA A 233 -9.08 27.94 3.34
CA ALA A 233 -8.98 29.40 3.21
C ALA A 233 -9.86 29.86 2.02
N PRO A 234 -10.47 31.07 2.08
CA PRO A 234 -11.42 31.53 1.06
C PRO A 234 -10.88 31.49 -0.38
N GLU A 235 -9.55 31.56 -0.53
CA GLU A 235 -8.85 31.58 -1.81
C GLU A 235 -8.22 30.22 -2.20
N SER A 236 -8.33 29.20 -1.34
CA SER A 236 -7.74 27.87 -1.54
C SER A 236 -8.81 26.79 -1.68
N SER A 237 -8.66 25.91 -2.67
CA SER A 237 -9.38 24.63 -2.66
C SER A 237 -8.59 23.58 -1.86
N LEU A 238 -9.28 22.57 -1.31
CA LEU A 238 -8.61 21.43 -0.66
C LEU A 238 -7.58 20.77 -1.60
N SER A 239 -7.89 20.68 -2.90
CA SER A 239 -6.97 20.19 -3.92
C SER A 239 -5.79 21.11 -4.24
N ALA A 240 -5.87 22.40 -3.92
CA ALA A 240 -4.73 23.30 -3.99
C ALA A 240 -3.77 23.03 -2.82
N ASP A 241 -4.31 22.89 -1.61
CA ASP A 241 -3.53 22.53 -0.41
C ASP A 241 -2.87 21.16 -0.56
N GLU A 242 -3.57 20.17 -1.11
CA GLU A 242 -3.00 18.84 -1.40
C GLU A 242 -1.74 18.91 -2.25
N ARG A 243 -1.78 19.70 -3.33
CA ARG A 243 -0.63 19.89 -4.24
C ARG A 243 0.47 20.75 -3.63
N GLU A 244 0.10 21.79 -2.90
CA GLU A 244 1.05 22.71 -2.29
C GLU A 244 1.87 22.04 -1.19
N TYR A 245 1.22 21.24 -0.35
CA TYR A 245 1.83 20.59 0.80
C TYR A 245 2.15 19.10 0.57
N GLY A 246 1.93 18.57 -0.63
CA GLY A 246 2.24 17.18 -0.98
C GLY A 246 1.45 16.16 -0.18
N LEU A 247 0.19 16.47 0.14
CA LEU A 247 -0.68 15.63 0.96
C LEU A 247 -1.21 14.45 0.14
N ALA A 248 -1.51 13.34 0.82
CA ALA A 248 -2.30 12.26 0.22
C ALA A 248 -3.75 12.73 0.00
N ALA A 249 -4.33 13.44 0.97
CA ALA A 249 -5.66 14.03 0.88
C ALA A 249 -5.82 15.20 1.86
N CYS A 250 -6.79 16.08 1.61
CA CYS A 250 -7.26 17.09 2.55
C CYS A 250 -8.78 16.98 2.73
N ILE A 251 -9.26 16.96 3.97
CA ILE A 251 -10.68 16.83 4.31
C ILE A 251 -11.20 18.02 5.12
N SER A 252 -12.44 18.42 4.82
CA SER A 252 -13.15 19.41 5.61
C SER A 252 -13.85 18.76 6.81
N LYS A 253 -13.63 19.28 8.02
CA LYS A 253 -14.44 18.98 9.21
C LYS A 253 -15.80 19.67 9.10
N SER A 254 -16.84 19.08 9.66
CA SER A 254 -18.19 19.68 9.71
C SER A 254 -18.34 20.73 10.80
N ALA A 255 -17.53 20.63 11.86
CA ALA A 255 -17.44 21.51 13.01
C ALA A 255 -16.03 21.38 13.63
N ASP A 256 -15.67 22.28 14.53
CA ASP A 256 -14.47 22.13 15.37
C ASP A 256 -14.83 21.63 16.76
N GLY A 257 -14.27 20.49 17.16
CA GLY A 257 -14.46 19.91 18.50
C GLY A 257 -15.58 18.87 18.56
N GLU A 258 -16.27 18.80 19.69
CA GLU A 258 -17.23 17.73 20.02
C GLU A 258 -18.41 17.63 19.03
N ASP A 259 -18.74 18.70 18.33
CA ASP A 259 -19.77 18.72 17.27
C ASP A 259 -19.26 18.19 15.91
N ALA A 260 -17.98 17.82 15.81
CA ALA A 260 -17.40 17.31 14.58
C ALA A 260 -18.01 15.95 14.24
N TYR A 261 -18.45 15.82 13.00
CA TYR A 261 -19.00 14.57 12.53
C TYR A 261 -17.84 13.63 12.17
N ILE A 262 -17.58 12.67 13.06
CA ILE A 262 -16.45 11.73 12.95
C ILE A 262 -16.63 10.72 11.81
N GLU A 263 -17.86 10.30 11.52
CA GLU A 263 -18.13 9.22 10.56
C GLU A 263 -17.60 9.52 9.14
N PRO A 264 -17.82 10.72 8.56
CA PRO A 264 -17.26 11.05 7.25
C PRO A 264 -15.73 11.17 7.26
N LEU A 265 -15.13 11.62 8.37
CA LEU A 265 -13.68 11.70 8.51
C LEU A 265 -13.06 10.30 8.46
N ALA A 266 -13.57 9.38 9.28
CA ALA A 266 -13.12 7.99 9.30
C ALA A 266 -13.32 7.30 7.94
N ARG A 267 -14.46 7.54 7.28
CA ARG A 267 -14.73 7.01 5.92
C ARG A 267 -13.69 7.50 4.93
N ARG A 268 -13.39 8.80 4.91
CA ARG A 268 -12.40 9.37 3.97
C ARG A 268 -10.99 8.87 4.23
N ILE A 269 -10.62 8.68 5.50
CA ILE A 269 -9.33 8.06 5.86
C ILE A 269 -9.25 6.64 5.29
N ASN A 270 -10.31 5.84 5.44
CA ASN A 270 -10.36 4.48 4.89
C ASN A 270 -10.31 4.44 3.36
N GLU A 271 -11.00 5.36 2.67
CA GLU A 271 -10.87 5.52 1.21
C GLU A 271 -9.42 5.84 0.81
N THR A 272 -8.80 6.80 1.50
CA THR A 272 -7.41 7.21 1.25
C THR A 272 -6.42 6.06 1.47
N LEU A 273 -6.67 5.19 2.45
CA LEU A 273 -5.86 4.00 2.70
C LEU A 273 -6.01 2.92 1.62
N GLN A 274 -7.17 2.87 0.93
CA GLN A 274 -7.43 1.94 -0.18
C GLN A 274 -6.75 2.40 -1.48
N ASP A 275 -6.67 3.72 -1.71
CA ASP A 275 -6.16 4.34 -2.96
C ASP A 275 -4.62 4.54 -2.98
N ASP A 276 -3.89 3.84 -2.12
CA ASP A 276 -2.44 3.99 -1.89
C ASP A 276 -2.02 5.45 -1.56
N PRO A 277 -2.01 5.84 -0.28
CA PRO A 277 -1.75 7.22 0.13
C PRO A 277 -0.34 7.69 -0.24
N VAL A 278 0.62 6.79 -0.44
CA VAL A 278 1.97 7.15 -0.89
C VAL A 278 1.95 7.54 -2.35
N ALA A 279 1.27 6.77 -3.20
CA ALA A 279 1.12 7.10 -4.62
C ALA A 279 0.42 8.45 -4.79
N MET A 280 -0.69 8.67 -4.08
CA MET A 280 -1.42 9.94 -4.09
C MET A 280 -0.54 11.13 -3.66
N SER A 281 0.19 11.01 -2.56
CA SER A 281 1.11 12.05 -2.09
C SER A 281 2.21 12.35 -3.12
N CYS A 282 2.81 11.32 -3.72
CA CYS A 282 3.82 11.47 -4.77
C CYS A 282 3.25 12.17 -6.02
N GLU A 283 2.05 11.81 -6.47
CA GLU A 283 1.36 12.47 -7.59
C GLU A 283 1.07 13.94 -7.31
N ASN A 284 0.61 14.25 -6.10
CA ASN A 284 0.34 15.63 -5.66
C ASN A 284 1.62 16.46 -5.57
N ILE A 285 2.71 15.92 -5.04
CA ILE A 285 4.03 16.57 -5.05
C ILE A 285 4.47 16.90 -6.48
N ASN A 286 4.41 15.92 -7.39
CA ASN A 286 4.80 16.11 -8.78
C ASN A 286 3.94 17.20 -9.47
N SER A 287 2.62 17.17 -9.25
CA SER A 287 1.68 18.15 -9.80
C SER A 287 1.89 19.56 -9.22
N GLY A 288 2.16 19.65 -7.92
CA GLY A 288 2.49 20.88 -7.22
C GLY A 288 3.79 21.51 -7.73
N MET A 289 4.83 20.69 -7.92
CA MET A 289 6.12 21.13 -8.47
C MET A 289 5.98 21.72 -9.88
N VAL A 290 5.24 21.07 -10.78
CA VAL A 290 4.98 21.59 -12.13
C VAL A 290 4.32 22.97 -12.07
N SER A 291 3.34 23.12 -11.18
CA SER A 291 2.60 24.37 -10.99
C SER A 291 3.48 25.48 -10.39
N ALA A 292 4.28 25.16 -9.37
CA ALA A 292 5.23 26.07 -8.75
C ALA A 292 6.30 26.54 -9.74
N ARG A 293 6.85 25.62 -10.55
CA ARG A 293 7.83 25.94 -11.60
C ARG A 293 7.25 26.91 -12.63
N ARG A 294 6.04 26.65 -13.14
CA ARG A 294 5.38 27.56 -14.10
C ARG A 294 5.18 28.97 -13.53
N ARG A 295 4.75 29.09 -12.27
CA ARG A 295 4.59 30.40 -11.59
C ARG A 295 5.93 31.11 -11.42
N ALA A 296 6.94 30.40 -10.89
CA ALA A 296 8.27 30.96 -10.70
C ALA A 296 8.91 31.41 -12.02
N THR A 297 8.77 30.63 -13.10
CA THR A 297 9.25 31.01 -14.44
C THR A 297 8.58 32.28 -14.92
N LYS A 298 7.24 32.37 -14.84
CA LYS A 298 6.49 33.55 -15.26
C LYS A 298 6.85 34.81 -14.46
N ASP A 299 7.05 34.66 -13.15
CA ASP A 299 7.46 35.77 -12.27
C ASP A 299 8.90 36.22 -12.55
N LEU A 300 9.81 35.27 -12.83
CA LEU A 300 11.20 35.58 -13.20
C LEU A 300 11.28 36.22 -14.59
N GLU A 301 10.51 35.74 -15.58
CA GLU A 301 10.40 36.33 -16.91
C GLU A 301 9.93 37.79 -16.87
N HIS A 302 9.05 38.13 -15.92
CA HIS A 302 8.58 39.49 -15.72
C HIS A 302 9.61 40.39 -15.00
N ARG A 303 10.57 39.82 -14.26
CA ARG A 303 11.47 40.56 -13.36
C ARG A 303 12.92 40.63 -13.80
N LEU A 304 13.38 39.73 -14.68
CA LEU A 304 14.80 39.54 -14.99
C LEU A 304 15.11 39.57 -16.49
N GLY A 305 16.33 39.99 -16.82
CA GLY A 305 16.88 39.91 -18.18
C GLY A 305 17.44 38.53 -18.52
N GLY A 306 17.59 38.24 -19.82
CA GLY A 306 17.75 36.87 -20.35
C GLY A 306 18.86 36.00 -19.73
N ARG A 307 20.02 36.54 -19.36
CA ARG A 307 21.12 35.75 -18.79
C ARG A 307 20.89 35.40 -17.31
N GLU A 308 20.39 36.34 -16.53
CA GLU A 308 20.05 36.16 -15.11
C GLU A 308 18.82 35.27 -14.93
N LEU A 309 17.88 35.34 -15.88
CA LEU A 309 16.75 34.43 -15.98
C LEU A 309 17.21 32.98 -16.22
N GLN A 310 18.15 32.73 -17.13
CA GLN A 310 18.67 31.39 -17.41
C GLN A 310 19.35 30.74 -16.20
N ASP A 311 20.17 31.49 -15.47
CA ASP A 311 20.87 30.99 -14.28
C ASP A 311 19.87 30.62 -13.16
N LYS A 312 18.88 31.49 -12.90
CA LYS A 312 17.82 31.24 -11.91
C LYS A 312 16.92 30.05 -12.28
N LEU A 313 16.62 29.87 -13.57
CA LEU A 313 15.87 28.70 -14.05
C LEU A 313 16.68 27.41 -13.88
N GLY A 314 18.01 27.46 -14.07
CA GLY A 314 18.91 26.32 -13.80
C GLY A 314 18.95 25.90 -12.33
N GLU A 315 18.93 26.86 -11.40
CA GLU A 315 18.84 26.60 -9.96
C GLU A 315 17.50 25.96 -9.56
N LEU A 316 16.40 26.48 -10.11
CA LEU A 316 15.05 25.92 -9.91
C LEU A 316 14.94 24.49 -10.43
N ASP A 317 15.50 24.21 -11.61
CA ASP A 317 15.51 22.86 -12.18
C ASP A 317 16.35 21.89 -11.35
N SER A 318 17.47 22.36 -10.81
CA SER A 318 18.32 21.57 -9.91
C SER A 318 17.63 21.29 -8.57
N ALA A 319 16.88 22.25 -8.02
CA ALA A 319 16.04 22.05 -6.84
C ALA A 319 14.90 21.06 -7.12
N ALA A 320 14.23 21.18 -8.27
CA ALA A 320 13.16 20.27 -8.67
C ALA A 320 13.67 18.83 -8.79
N ARG A 321 14.83 18.60 -9.41
CA ARG A 321 15.44 17.28 -9.50
C ARG A 321 15.73 16.66 -8.13
N ARG A 322 16.16 17.46 -7.14
CA ARG A 322 16.37 16.97 -5.76
C ARG A 322 15.06 16.50 -5.12
N VAL A 323 13.95 17.19 -5.38
CA VAL A 323 12.63 16.74 -4.92
C VAL A 323 12.18 15.48 -5.67
N GLU A 324 12.35 15.41 -6.99
CA GLU A 324 12.00 14.21 -7.78
C GLU A 324 12.76 12.97 -7.31
N VAL A 325 14.07 13.09 -7.01
CA VAL A 325 14.88 12.01 -6.44
C VAL A 325 14.33 11.58 -5.08
N ARG A 326 13.93 12.51 -4.21
CA ARG A 326 13.29 12.19 -2.93
C ARG A 326 11.93 11.51 -3.10
N THR A 327 11.10 11.96 -4.04
CA THR A 327 9.82 11.33 -4.36
C THR A 327 10.01 9.91 -4.86
N ARG A 328 11.02 9.66 -5.70
CA ARG A 328 11.40 8.30 -6.12
C ARG A 328 11.89 7.46 -4.95
N VAL A 329 12.75 7.98 -4.07
CA VAL A 329 13.16 7.26 -2.84
C VAL A 329 11.94 6.93 -1.99
N LYS A 330 10.96 7.84 -1.89
CA LYS A 330 9.70 7.59 -1.18
C LYS A 330 8.87 6.46 -1.84
N GLN A 331 8.81 6.43 -3.16
CA GLN A 331 8.07 5.42 -3.92
C GLN A 331 8.75 4.03 -3.89
N PHE A 332 10.08 3.97 -3.97
CA PHE A 332 10.84 2.71 -4.06
C PHE A 332 11.29 2.16 -2.70
N GLY A 333 11.39 2.99 -1.65
CA GLY A 333 11.77 2.55 -0.30
C GLY A 333 10.77 1.59 0.35
N LYS A 334 9.56 1.48 -0.19
CA LYS A 334 8.50 0.57 0.25
C LYS A 334 8.51 -0.78 -0.49
N THR A 335 9.11 -0.85 -1.68
CA THR A 335 9.14 -2.07 -2.51
C THR A 335 10.16 -3.10 -2.01
N PHE A 336 11.03 -2.72 -1.07
CA PHE A 336 12.13 -3.54 -0.55
C PHE A 336 12.10 -3.73 0.98
N ARG A 337 10.94 -3.57 1.63
CA ARG A 337 10.76 -3.91 3.04
C ARG A 337 9.80 -5.05 3.24
#